data_AF-A0A175RNE1-F1
#
_entry.id   AF-A0A175RNE1-F1
#
_cell.length_a   1.000
_cell.length_b   1.000
_cell.length_c   1.000
_cell.angle_alpha   90.00
_cell.angle_beta   90.00
_cell.angle_gamma   90.00
#
_symmetry.space_group_name_H-M   'P 1'
#
loop_
_entity.id
_entity.type
_entity.pdbx_description
1 polymer ?
#
loop_
_entity_poly.entity_id
_entity_poly.type
_entity_poly.pdbx_seq_one_letter_code
_entity_poly.pdbx_strand_id
1 'polypeptide(L)'
;MADLFIDLGALQRTRTSLDHVGGLMRDPLATMTSRAGATTDIGVLRSKLQDFGDTWDYGIGQLAKYTGASSDALDQIAKTVTDADQQLADGIEGAS
;
A
#
# COMPACT_ATOMS: atom_id res chain seq x y z
N MET A 1 26.90 -12.54 11.91
CA MET A 1 26.72 -11.25 11.21
C MET A 1 25.38 -11.34 10.51
N ALA A 2 24.31 -10.97 11.22
CA ALA A 2 22.97 -10.93 10.64
C ALA A 2 22.94 -9.71 9.72
N ASP A 3 23.05 -9.95 8.42
CA ASP A 3 23.06 -8.90 7.43
C ASP A 3 21.71 -8.18 7.50
N LEU A 4 21.76 -6.89 7.82
CA LEU A 4 20.62 -6.00 7.97
C LEU A 4 20.10 -5.65 6.56
N PHE A 5 19.73 -6.67 5.80
CA PHE A 5 19.02 -6.51 4.55
C PHE A 5 17.61 -6.09 4.94
N ILE A 6 17.42 -4.79 5.15
CA ILE A 6 16.15 -4.14 4.88
C ILE A 6 15.71 -4.76 3.55
N ASP A 7 14.59 -5.50 3.51
CA ASP A 7 14.08 -6.03 2.24
C ASP A 7 13.59 -4.83 1.43
N LEU A 8 14.56 -4.16 0.80
CA LEU A 8 14.36 -3.04 -0.12
C LEU A 8 13.46 -3.48 -1.27
N GLY A 9 13.46 -4.78 -1.58
CA GLY A 9 12.52 -5.40 -2.51
C GLY A 9 11.08 -5.34 -1.99
N ALA A 10 10.83 -5.62 -0.71
CA ALA A 10 9.51 -5.46 -0.10
C ALA A 10 9.06 -4.00 -0.09
N LEU A 11 9.94 -3.06 0.27
CA LEU A 11 9.64 -1.62 0.21
C LEU A 11 9.33 -1.13 -1.21
N GLN A 12 10.10 -1.57 -2.21
CA GLN A 12 9.83 -1.24 -3.61
C GLN A 12 8.52 -1.87 -4.09
N ARG A 13 8.24 -3.13 -3.76
CA ARG A 13 6.97 -3.80 -4.10
C ARG A 13 5.77 -3.06 -3.50
N THR A 14 5.87 -2.65 -2.23
CA THR A 14 4.86 -1.84 -1.56
C THR A 14 4.66 -0.50 -2.27
N ARG A 15 5.74 0.22 -2.61
CA ARG A 15 5.65 1.50 -3.33
C ARG A 15 4.97 1.35 -4.68
N THR A 16 5.42 0.41 -5.52
CA THR A 16 4.83 0.17 -6.85
C THR A 16 3.34 -0.15 -6.75
N SER A 17 2.96 -0.89 -5.70
CA SER A 17 1.58 -1.23 -5.47
C SER A 17 0.73 -0.05 -5.03
N LEU A 18 1.24 0.81 -4.13
CA LEU A 18 0.57 2.04 -3.73
C LEU A 18 0.40 3.01 -4.92
N ASP A 19 1.40 3.11 -5.79
CA ASP A 19 1.33 3.89 -7.03
C ASP A 19 0.23 3.36 -7.96
N HIS A 20 0.12 2.03 -8.11
CA HIS A 20 -0.93 1.39 -8.91
C HIS A 20 -2.33 1.66 -8.35
N VAL A 21 -2.53 1.53 -7.04
CA VAL A 21 -3.84 1.81 -6.42
C VAL A 21 -4.18 3.29 -6.48
N GLY A 22 -3.20 4.18 -6.34
CA GLY A 22 -3.38 5.61 -6.57
C GLY A 22 -3.89 5.93 -7.98
N GLY A 23 -3.46 5.16 -8.99
CA GLY A 23 -4.00 5.23 -10.36
C GLY A 23 -5.48 4.81 -10.42
N LEU A 24 -5.80 3.63 -9.88
CA LEU A 24 -7.17 3.10 -9.86
C LEU A 24 -8.18 4.03 -9.19
N MET A 25 -7.75 4.80 -8.17
CA MET A 25 -8.59 5.76 -7.47
C MET A 25 -8.79 7.07 -8.24
N ARG A 26 -7.84 7.46 -9.11
CA ARG A 26 -7.88 8.73 -9.86
C ARG A 26 -8.61 8.63 -11.19
N ASP A 27 -8.50 7.50 -11.88
CA ASP A 27 -9.05 7.30 -13.23
C ASP A 27 -10.60 7.45 -13.31
N PRO A 28 -11.39 6.90 -12.37
CA PRO A 28 -12.83 7.05 -12.39
C PRO A 28 -13.29 8.51 -12.19
N LEU A 29 -12.62 9.22 -11.28
CA LEU A 29 -12.85 10.65 -11.02
C LEU A 29 -12.59 11.49 -12.27
N ALA A 30 -11.43 11.30 -12.92
CA ALA A 30 -11.08 12.01 -14.15
C ALA A 30 -12.09 11.74 -15.29
N THR A 31 -12.55 10.50 -15.39
CA THR A 31 -13.55 10.07 -16.39
C THR A 31 -14.91 10.73 -16.16
N MET A 32 -15.35 10.85 -14.90
CA MET A 32 -16.60 11.54 -14.56
C MET A 32 -16.49 13.05 -14.81
N THR A 33 -15.40 13.69 -14.41
CA THR A 33 -15.19 15.14 -14.63
C THR A 33 -15.17 15.50 -16.12
N SER A 34 -14.55 14.67 -16.97
CA SER A 34 -14.51 14.91 -18.42
C SER A 34 -15.88 14.84 -19.10
N ARG A 35 -16.83 14.07 -18.56
CA ARG A 35 -18.12 13.78 -19.21
C ARG A 35 -19.33 14.44 -18.57
N ALA A 36 -19.19 15.01 -17.37
CA ALA A 36 -20.25 15.76 -16.69
C ALA A 36 -20.81 16.95 -17.52
N GLY A 37 -20.08 17.42 -18.55
CA GLY A 37 -20.57 18.45 -19.49
C GLY A 37 -21.46 17.93 -20.63
N ALA A 38 -21.55 16.63 -20.85
CA ALA A 38 -22.42 16.03 -21.87
C ALA A 38 -23.72 15.54 -21.23
N THR A 39 -24.85 15.97 -21.77
CA THR A 39 -26.21 15.60 -21.34
C THR A 39 -26.33 14.09 -21.24
N THR A 40 -26.15 13.55 -20.03
CA THR A 40 -26.08 12.10 -19.81
C THR A 40 -27.46 11.62 -19.37
N ASP A 41 -28.05 10.71 -20.13
CA ASP A 41 -29.28 9.99 -19.75
C ASP A 41 -29.12 9.42 -18.32
N ILE A 42 -30.17 9.55 -17.50
CA ILE A 42 -30.22 9.07 -16.11
C ILE A 42 -29.83 7.59 -15.99
N GLY A 43 -30.14 6.76 -17.00
CA GLY A 43 -29.74 5.36 -17.03
C GLY A 43 -28.22 5.18 -17.15
N VAL A 44 -27.57 5.99 -17.99
CA VAL A 44 -26.12 5.99 -18.19
C VAL A 44 -25.41 6.54 -16.95
N LEU A 45 -25.96 7.57 -16.32
CA LEU A 45 -25.43 8.11 -15.06
C LEU A 45 -25.45 7.07 -13.95
N ARG A 46 -26.57 6.33 -13.79
CA ARG A 46 -26.70 5.27 -12.78
C ARG A 46 -25.68 4.15 -12.99
N SER A 47 -25.54 3.66 -14.22
CA SER A 47 -24.55 2.63 -14.53
C SER A 47 -23.12 3.10 -14.21
N LYS A 48 -22.79 4.35 -14.53
CA LYS A 48 -21.45 4.89 -14.25
C LYS A 48 -21.18 5.16 -12.78
N LEU A 49 -22.19 5.56 -12.01
CA LEU A 49 -22.08 5.67 -10.56
C LEU A 49 -21.85 4.30 -9.90
N GLN A 50 -22.46 3.25 -10.45
CA GLN A 50 -22.22 1.89 -9.99
C GLN A 50 -20.80 1.42 -10.35
N ASP A 51 -20.37 1.58 -11.62
CA ASP A 51 -18.99 1.27 -12.04
C ASP A 51 -17.94 2.02 -11.19
N PHE A 52 -18.23 3.28 -10.87
CA PHE A 52 -17.41 4.10 -9.98
C PHE A 52 -17.33 3.51 -8.59
N GLY A 53 -18.48 3.17 -7.99
CA GLY A 53 -18.56 2.56 -6.67
C GLY A 53 -17.76 1.26 -6.58
N ASP A 54 -17.93 0.37 -7.56
CA ASP A 54 -17.24 -0.93 -7.61
C ASP A 54 -15.71 -0.76 -7.74
N THR A 55 -15.28 0.18 -8.60
CA THR A 55 -13.85 0.47 -8.79
C THR A 55 -13.23 1.12 -7.54
N TRP A 56 -13.98 1.98 -6.87
CA TRP A 56 -13.54 2.67 -5.66
C TRP A 56 -13.45 1.73 -4.46
N ASP A 57 -14.43 0.84 -4.29
CA ASP A 57 -14.41 -0.21 -3.26
C ASP A 57 -13.21 -1.15 -3.46
N TYR A 58 -12.94 -1.55 -4.72
CA TYR A 58 -11.74 -2.31 -5.05
C TYR A 58 -10.45 -1.55 -4.69
N GLY A 59 -10.34 -0.27 -5.05
CA GLY A 59 -9.18 0.56 -4.73
C GLY A 59 -8.95 0.69 -3.22
N ILE A 60 -10.00 0.94 -2.43
CA ILE A 60 -9.92 0.99 -0.96
C ILE A 60 -9.49 -0.37 -0.39
N GLY A 61 -10.05 -1.47 -0.89
CA GLY A 61 -9.68 -2.81 -0.46
C GLY A 61 -8.21 -3.13 -0.73
N GLN A 62 -7.67 -2.68 -1.86
CA GLN A 62 -6.25 -2.81 -2.16
C GLN A 62 -5.38 -1.94 -1.24
N LEU A 63 -5.75 -0.66 -1.01
CA LEU A 63 -5.05 0.20 -0.05
C LEU A 63 -4.95 -0.45 1.33
N ALA A 64 -6.06 -1.00 1.85
CA ALA A 64 -6.10 -1.64 3.15
C ALA A 64 -5.13 -2.84 3.26
N LYS A 65 -5.05 -3.67 2.20
CA LYS A 65 -4.10 -4.79 2.13
C LYS A 65 -2.66 -4.31 2.14
N TYR A 66 -2.34 -3.26 1.38
CA TYR A 66 -0.97 -2.73 1.32
C TYR A 66 -0.55 -2.01 2.59
N THR A 67 -1.45 -1.25 3.23
CA THR A 67 -1.17 -0.65 4.53
C THR A 67 -0.91 -1.72 5.59
N GLY A 68 -1.66 -2.83 5.55
CA GLY A 68 -1.41 -3.99 6.41
C GLY A 68 -0.03 -4.61 6.16
N ALA A 69 0.28 -4.96 4.91
CA ALA A 69 1.57 -5.55 4.55
C ALA A 69 2.76 -4.63 4.85
N SER A 70 2.58 -3.31 4.74
CA SER A 70 3.60 -2.33 5.11
C SER A 70 3.82 -2.28 6.62
N SER A 71 2.74 -2.36 7.39
CA SER A 71 2.81 -2.44 8.86
C SER A 71 3.54 -3.70 9.29
N ASP A 72 3.21 -4.85 8.70
CA ASP A 72 3.86 -6.13 9.00
C ASP A 72 5.36 -6.10 8.67
N ALA A 73 5.73 -5.49 7.54
CA ALA A 73 7.13 -5.33 7.16
C ALA A 73 7.89 -4.42 8.14
N LEU A 74 7.28 -3.32 8.58
CA LEU A 74 7.85 -2.42 9.58
C LEU A 74 8.01 -3.11 10.95
N ASP A 75 7.04 -3.92 11.38
CA ASP A 75 7.14 -4.73 12.60
C ASP A 75 8.28 -5.75 12.51
N GLN A 76 8.47 -6.36 11.34
CA GLN A 76 9.56 -7.31 11.11
C GLN A 76 10.93 -6.61 11.16
N ILE A 77 11.04 -5.40 10.60
CA ILE A 77 12.25 -4.57 10.71
C ILE A 77 12.52 -4.24 12.17
N ALA A 78 11.52 -3.77 12.92
CA ALA A 78 11.66 -3.44 14.34
C ALA A 78 12.17 -4.64 15.16
N LYS A 79 11.57 -5.82 14.98
CA LYS A 79 12.02 -7.07 15.62
C LYS A 79 13.46 -7.40 15.27
N THR A 80 13.81 -7.35 13.99
CA THR A 80 15.17 -7.69 13.52
C THR A 80 16.21 -6.75 14.11
N VAL A 81 15.89 -5.45 14.22
CA VAL A 81 16.77 -4.46 14.86
C VAL A 81 16.90 -4.75 16.36
N THR A 82 15.79 -5.00 17.06
CA THR A 82 15.83 -5.35 18.50
C THR A 82 16.63 -6.62 18.77
N ASP A 83 16.46 -7.66 17.93
CA ASP A 83 17.21 -8.91 18.06
C ASP A 83 18.70 -8.71 17.77
N ALA A 84 19.05 -7.86 16.80
CA ALA A 84 20.44 -7.50 16.51
C ALA A 84 21.06 -6.72 17.67
N ASP A 85 20.34 -5.75 18.25
CA ASP A 85 20.79 -4.99 19.42
C ASP A 85 21.02 -5.91 20.63
N GLN A 86 20.10 -6.85 20.88
CA GLN A 86 20.26 -7.84 21.97
C GLN A 86 21.47 -8.75 21.75
N GLN A 87 21.67 -9.26 20.53
CA GLN A 87 22.85 -10.06 20.20
C GLN A 87 24.16 -9.29 20.37
N LEU A 88 24.14 -7.98 20.08
CA LEU A 88 25.29 -7.11 20.27
C LEU A 88 25.59 -6.90 21.75
N ALA A 89 24.56 -6.67 22.57
CA ALA A 89 24.68 -6.54 24.02
C ALA A 89 25.22 -7.82 24.66
N ASP A 90 24.66 -8.98 24.32
CA ASP A 90 25.09 -10.29 24.83
C ASP A 90 26.56 -10.58 24.45
N GLY A 91 26.99 -10.19 23.24
CA GLY A 91 28.36 -10.36 22.78
C GLY A 91 29.38 -9.46 23.50
N ILE A 92 28.96 -8.30 23.98
CA ILE A 92 29.79 -7.38 24.76
C ILE A 92 29.87 -7.84 26.23
N GLU A 93 28.75 -8.29 26.81
CA GLU A 93 28.72 -8.84 28.18
C GLU A 93 29.46 -10.18 28.30
N GLY A 94 29.35 -11.06 27.30
CA GLY A 94 30.07 -12.34 27.27
C GLY A 94 31.56 -12.23 26.96
N ALA A 95 32.05 -11.04 26.58
CA ALA A 95 33.46 -10.74 26.35
C ALA A 95 34.17 -10.08 27.56
N SER A 96 33.45 -9.89 28.67
CA SER A 96 33.92 -9.36 29.95
C SER A 96 34.16 -10.48 30.97
#